data_AF-A0A6N9P9Z4-F1
#
_entry.id   AF-A0A6N9P9Z4-F1
#
_cell.length_a   1.000
_cell.length_b   1.000
_cell.length_c   1.000
_cell.angle_alpha   90.00
_cell.angle_beta   90.00
_cell.angle_gamma   90.00
#
_symmetry.space_group_name_H-M   'P 1'
#
loop_
_entity.id
_entity.type
_entity.pdbx_description
1 polymer ?
#
loop_
_entity_poly.entity_id
_entity_poly.type
_entity_poly.pdbx_seq_one_letter_code
_entity_poly.pdbx_strand_id
1 'polypeptide(L)'
;MTLKRLNLTYALKDEIITHVSEVDRGLKCGCVCPACGERLIAKKGQKVTHHFAHQTTKDCEYGYESSLHLAAKEILSKAKKLVIPPVYVHFPNSYKEKLLLSDAKEITIDRVELEQRFNNVVPDVVVYAEGKCLFIEVFVTHCVDDEKLDKLRAADISTIEINLSKIDHSITTEELVTILTEDSEVKYWKYNARENKYLRKFYRISEKRNIISRGYAQQVDGCPIAARSWHGKPYANFIDDCLYCQYCIAHSFEGGMLCSGRQRISSIKDFNIPEDVRIKESIDALTAQRYNLLTKWICPNCGGQLIQRTGKYGGFLGCSHYPHCKFTASVDESTGEIKMET
;
A
#
# COMPACT_ATOMS: atom_id res chain seq x y z
N MET A 1 -4.03 38.21 7.84
CA MET A 1 -4.80 37.10 7.26
C MET A 1 -5.91 36.76 8.24
N THR A 2 -7.15 37.05 7.89
CA THR A 2 -8.32 36.84 8.75
C THR A 2 -8.56 35.34 8.90
N LEU A 3 -8.40 34.80 10.11
CA LEU A 3 -8.80 33.43 10.44
C LEU A 3 -10.26 33.27 10.02
N LYS A 4 -10.50 32.45 8.99
CA LYS A 4 -11.83 32.12 8.51
C LYS A 4 -12.52 31.43 9.70
N ARG A 5 -13.49 32.08 10.35
CA ARG A 5 -14.30 31.47 11.41
C ARG A 5 -14.93 30.21 10.82
N LEU A 6 -14.39 29.06 11.19
CA LEU A 6 -14.93 27.79 10.79
C LEU A 6 -16.22 27.54 11.60
N ASN A 7 -17.28 27.13 10.93
CA ASN A 7 -18.65 27.17 11.44
C ASN A 7 -19.06 25.82 12.05
N LEU A 8 -19.10 25.69 13.39
CA LEU A 8 -19.47 24.43 14.10
C LEU A 8 -20.72 23.75 13.52
N THR A 9 -20.65 22.48 13.13
CA THR A 9 -21.83 21.75 12.59
C THR A 9 -22.36 20.68 13.53
N TYR A 10 -21.53 20.20 14.46
CA TYR A 10 -21.89 19.22 15.49
C TYR A 10 -21.85 19.84 16.89
N ALA A 11 -22.74 19.35 17.76
CA ALA A 11 -22.81 19.71 19.17
C ALA A 11 -23.27 18.53 20.03
N LEU A 12 -23.14 18.64 21.35
CA LEU A 12 -23.75 17.70 22.29
C LEU A 12 -25.15 18.20 22.69
N LYS A 13 -26.16 17.35 22.53
CA LYS A 13 -27.51 17.54 23.08
C LYS A 13 -27.80 16.34 23.98
N ASP A 14 -27.98 16.59 25.27
CA ASP A 14 -28.19 15.51 26.26
C ASP A 14 -27.12 14.40 26.17
N GLU A 15 -25.84 14.81 26.05
CA GLU A 15 -24.66 13.93 25.88
C GLU A 15 -24.61 13.12 24.56
N ILE A 16 -25.52 13.40 23.63
CA ILE A 16 -25.55 12.79 22.30
C ILE A 16 -25.00 13.79 21.27
N ILE A 17 -24.06 13.35 20.44
CA ILE A 17 -23.59 14.14 19.30
C ILE A 17 -24.74 14.30 18.31
N THR A 18 -25.05 15.53 17.96
CA THR A 18 -26.19 15.89 17.11
C THR A 18 -25.74 16.92 16.07
N HIS A 19 -26.12 16.71 14.81
CA HIS A 19 -25.87 17.67 13.76
C HIS A 19 -26.84 18.86 13.87
N VAL A 20 -26.40 20.06 13.48
CA VAL A 20 -27.21 21.28 13.57
C VAL A 20 -28.53 21.18 12.80
N SER A 21 -28.62 20.37 11.74
CA SER A 21 -29.89 20.17 11.01
C SER A 21 -30.98 19.52 11.87
N GLU A 22 -30.61 18.75 12.90
CA GLU A 22 -31.51 17.90 13.69
C GLU A 22 -32.09 18.62 14.94
N VAL A 23 -31.68 19.86 15.22
CA VAL A 23 -32.07 20.58 16.45
C VAL A 23 -32.95 21.80 16.20
N ASP A 24 -33.65 22.29 17.22
CA ASP A 24 -34.42 23.53 17.08
C ASP A 24 -33.55 24.76 16.82
N ARG A 25 -34.10 25.77 16.13
CA ARG A 25 -33.37 27.02 15.89
C ARG A 25 -33.12 27.78 17.20
N GLY A 26 -31.94 28.41 17.30
CA GLY A 26 -31.57 29.31 18.39
C GLY A 26 -31.15 28.57 19.66
N LEU A 27 -31.30 29.22 20.81
CA LEU A 27 -30.98 28.64 22.14
C LEU A 27 -31.91 27.48 22.53
N LYS A 28 -33.05 27.33 21.86
CA LYS A 28 -33.97 26.20 22.07
C LYS A 28 -33.36 24.86 21.66
N CYS A 29 -32.27 24.86 20.90
CA CYS A 29 -31.55 23.62 20.56
C CYS A 29 -31.07 22.84 21.80
N GLY A 30 -30.84 23.53 22.94
CA GLY A 30 -30.34 22.92 24.16
C GLY A 30 -28.92 22.37 24.05
N CYS A 31 -28.18 22.73 23.00
CA CYS A 31 -26.90 22.12 22.69
C CYS A 31 -25.73 22.83 23.40
N VAL A 32 -24.66 22.07 23.66
CA VAL A 32 -23.39 22.57 24.19
C VAL A 32 -22.22 22.19 23.28
N CYS A 33 -21.16 22.99 23.32
CA CYS A 33 -19.94 22.75 22.58
C CYS A 33 -19.19 21.54 23.14
N PRO A 34 -18.81 20.54 22.33
CA PRO A 34 -18.10 19.36 22.83
C PRO A 34 -16.68 19.68 23.31
N ALA A 35 -16.09 20.80 22.86
CA ALA A 35 -14.74 21.20 23.25
C ALA A 35 -14.68 22.00 24.56
N CYS A 36 -15.60 22.96 24.76
CA CYS A 36 -15.56 23.87 25.93
C CYS A 36 -16.77 23.78 26.86
N GLY A 37 -17.80 23.00 26.52
CA GLY A 37 -19.02 22.84 27.30
C GLY A 37 -19.98 24.05 27.28
N GLU A 38 -19.65 25.13 26.58
CA GLU A 38 -20.51 26.33 26.52
C GLU A 38 -21.79 26.08 25.70
N ARG A 39 -22.89 26.72 26.10
CA ARG A 39 -24.14 26.71 25.35
C ARG A 39 -23.96 27.25 23.92
N LEU A 40 -24.59 26.55 22.99
CA LEU A 40 -24.59 26.90 21.58
C LEU A 40 -25.94 27.45 21.12
N ILE A 41 -25.89 28.27 20.08
CA ILE A 41 -27.04 28.84 19.36
C ILE A 41 -27.06 28.19 17.97
N ALA A 42 -28.11 27.42 17.67
CA ALA A 42 -28.30 26.88 16.32
C ALA A 42 -28.73 27.99 15.34
N LYS A 43 -27.82 28.39 14.45
CA LYS A 43 -28.07 29.35 13.37
C LYS A 43 -28.51 28.62 12.12
N LYS A 44 -29.81 28.73 11.82
CA LYS A 44 -30.45 28.15 10.64
C LYS A 44 -30.97 29.26 9.73
N GLY A 45 -30.70 29.17 8.43
CA GLY A 45 -31.08 30.18 7.46
C GLY A 45 -30.90 29.70 6.02
N GLN A 46 -31.54 30.40 5.08
CA GLN A 46 -31.55 30.01 3.66
C GLN A 46 -30.31 30.45 2.87
N LYS A 47 -29.52 31.40 3.41
CA LYS A 47 -28.36 32.00 2.72
C LYS A 47 -26.99 31.53 3.25
N VAL A 48 -26.97 30.91 4.43
CA VAL A 48 -25.73 30.49 5.11
C VAL A 48 -25.95 29.07 5.61
N THR A 49 -24.96 28.20 5.41
CA THR A 49 -24.98 26.82 5.91
C THR A 49 -25.32 26.79 7.39
N HIS A 50 -26.20 25.87 7.78
CA HIS A 50 -26.59 25.71 9.17
C HIS A 50 -25.35 25.47 10.03
N HIS A 51 -25.26 26.15 11.17
CA HIS A 51 -24.13 26.01 12.09
C HIS A 51 -24.51 26.42 13.51
N PHE A 52 -23.70 26.00 14.47
CA PHE A 52 -23.72 26.47 15.84
C PHE A 52 -22.80 27.68 16.02
N ALA A 53 -23.20 28.58 16.90
CA ALA A 53 -22.36 29.64 17.41
C ALA A 53 -22.37 29.61 18.93
N HIS A 54 -21.25 29.92 19.58
CA HIS A 54 -21.19 30.12 21.02
C HIS A 54 -22.17 31.22 21.45
N GLN A 55 -22.83 31.02 22.60
CA GLN A 55 -23.76 32.00 23.14
C GLN A 55 -23.04 33.30 23.51
N THR A 56 -21.81 33.21 24.02
CA THR A 56 -20.94 34.35 24.27
C THR A 56 -19.95 34.54 23.11
N THR A 57 -19.44 35.76 22.95
CA THR A 57 -18.45 36.10 21.89
C THR A 57 -17.05 35.57 22.18
N LYS A 58 -16.87 34.63 23.12
CA LYS A 58 -15.58 33.95 23.29
C LYS A 58 -15.34 33.07 22.07
N ASP A 59 -14.36 33.45 21.27
CA ASP A 59 -13.85 32.56 20.23
C ASP A 59 -13.21 31.35 20.92
N CYS A 60 -13.85 30.19 20.79
CA CYS A 60 -13.23 28.93 21.16
C CYS A 60 -12.13 28.66 20.12
N GLU A 61 -10.87 28.74 20.56
CA GLU A 61 -9.68 28.49 19.74
C GLU A 61 -9.71 27.11 19.03
N TYR A 62 -10.56 26.22 19.52
CA TYR A 62 -10.73 24.83 19.09
C TYR A 62 -12.01 24.56 18.27
N GLY A 63 -12.87 25.57 18.02
CA GLY A 63 -14.29 25.40 17.74
C GLY A 63 -14.70 24.38 16.65
N TYR A 64 -14.31 24.59 15.39
CA TYR A 64 -14.87 23.77 14.30
C TYR A 64 -14.19 22.42 14.11
N GLU A 65 -12.87 22.44 14.01
CA GLU A 65 -12.04 21.28 13.69
C GLU A 65 -12.12 20.23 14.80
N SER A 66 -12.26 20.70 16.05
CA SER A 66 -12.54 19.82 17.17
C SER A 66 -13.95 19.26 17.14
N SER A 67 -14.96 19.91 16.55
CA SER A 67 -16.33 19.38 16.60
C SER A 67 -16.53 18.13 15.75
N LEU A 68 -16.00 18.07 14.52
CA LEU A 68 -16.04 16.88 13.68
C LEU A 68 -15.10 15.78 14.21
N HIS A 69 -13.92 16.17 14.71
CA HIS A 69 -12.97 15.25 15.33
C HIS A 69 -13.56 14.58 16.57
N LEU A 70 -14.19 15.36 17.46
CA LEU A 70 -14.86 14.87 18.67
C LEU A 70 -16.11 14.06 18.33
N ALA A 71 -16.90 14.49 17.33
CA ALA A 71 -18.03 13.71 16.84
C ALA A 71 -17.61 12.33 16.36
N ALA A 72 -16.52 12.25 15.59
CA ALA A 72 -15.98 10.97 15.13
C ALA A 72 -15.49 10.08 16.28
N LYS A 73 -14.74 10.64 17.24
CA LYS A 73 -14.30 9.93 18.45
C LYS A 73 -15.48 9.36 19.23
N GLU A 74 -16.52 10.16 19.44
CA GLU A 74 -17.71 9.76 20.17
C GLU A 74 -18.48 8.64 19.46
N ILE A 75 -18.69 8.77 18.14
CA ILE A 75 -19.35 7.74 17.33
C ILE A 75 -18.56 6.43 17.39
N LEU A 76 -17.24 6.50 17.22
CA LEU A 76 -16.36 5.33 17.30
C LEU A 76 -16.37 4.69 18.70
N SER A 77 -16.45 5.49 19.77
CA SER A 77 -16.51 4.97 21.15
C SER A 77 -17.74 4.10 21.42
N LYS A 78 -18.85 4.38 20.72
CA LYS A 78 -20.12 3.66 20.82
C LYS A 78 -20.29 2.58 19.75
N ALA A 79 -19.37 2.49 18.79
CA ALA A 79 -19.45 1.54 17.69
C ALA A 79 -19.26 0.10 18.21
N LYS A 80 -20.12 -0.81 17.73
CA LYS A 80 -20.03 -2.25 18.02
C LYS A 80 -19.29 -3.02 16.93
N LYS A 81 -19.17 -2.42 15.75
CA LYS A 81 -18.58 -3.01 14.55
C LYS A 81 -17.84 -1.94 13.78
N LEU A 82 -16.82 -2.38 13.04
CA LEU A 82 -16.03 -1.53 12.16
C LEU A 82 -15.56 -2.35 10.96
N VAL A 83 -15.71 -1.82 9.76
CA VAL A 83 -15.04 -2.36 8.57
C VAL A 83 -13.65 -1.74 8.47
N ILE A 84 -12.62 -2.59 8.50
CA ILE A 84 -11.23 -2.18 8.28
C ILE A 84 -10.85 -2.33 6.81
N PRO A 85 -9.99 -1.44 6.25
CA PRO A 85 -9.60 -1.48 4.85
C PRO A 85 -8.84 -2.77 4.47
N PRO A 86 -8.80 -3.14 3.19
CA PRO A 86 -7.95 -4.22 2.71
C PRO A 86 -6.48 -3.97 3.07
N VAL A 87 -5.77 -5.04 3.38
CA VAL A 87 -4.34 -5.00 3.70
C VAL A 87 -3.57 -5.45 2.49
N TYR A 88 -2.61 -4.63 2.06
CA TYR A 88 -1.67 -4.98 1.01
C TYR A 88 -0.26 -5.05 1.58
N VAL A 89 0.61 -5.79 0.90
CA VAL A 89 2.06 -5.68 1.10
C VAL A 89 2.59 -4.73 0.05
N HIS A 90 3.02 -3.56 0.50
CA HIS A 90 3.70 -2.57 -0.31
C HIS A 90 5.21 -2.82 -0.28
N PHE A 91 5.86 -2.74 -1.45
CA PHE A 91 7.30 -2.87 -1.58
C PHE A 91 7.92 -1.49 -1.86
N PRO A 92 8.54 -0.85 -0.85
CA PRO A 92 9.21 0.43 -1.04
C PRO A 92 10.28 0.33 -2.13
N ASN A 93 10.39 1.37 -2.95
CA ASN A 93 11.30 1.40 -4.09
C ASN A 93 11.16 0.14 -4.95
N SER A 94 9.96 -0.17 -5.44
CA SER A 94 9.73 -1.25 -6.39
C SER A 94 8.62 -0.89 -7.37
N TYR A 95 8.73 -1.38 -8.61
CA TYR A 95 7.64 -1.36 -9.59
C TYR A 95 6.74 -2.59 -9.49
N LYS A 96 7.06 -3.52 -8.59
CA LYS A 96 6.24 -4.68 -8.32
C LYS A 96 4.88 -4.24 -7.76
N GLU A 97 3.82 -4.81 -8.31
CA GLU A 97 2.47 -4.58 -7.81
C GLU A 97 2.34 -4.97 -6.32
N LYS A 98 1.57 -4.17 -5.59
CA LYS A 98 1.23 -4.47 -4.19
C LYS A 98 0.48 -5.80 -4.11
N LEU A 99 0.77 -6.60 -3.09
CA LEU A 99 0.15 -7.93 -2.94
C LEU A 99 -0.99 -7.87 -1.94
N LEU A 100 -2.19 -8.27 -2.34
CA LEU A 100 -3.33 -8.36 -1.44
C LEU A 100 -3.08 -9.44 -0.37
N LEU A 101 -3.16 -9.05 0.90
CA LEU A 101 -2.97 -9.93 2.05
C LEU A 101 -4.30 -10.30 2.73
N SER A 102 -5.26 -9.38 2.72
CA SER A 102 -6.65 -9.61 3.09
C SER A 102 -7.54 -8.52 2.53
N ASP A 103 -8.74 -8.89 2.11
CA ASP A 103 -9.79 -7.94 1.75
C ASP A 103 -10.24 -7.07 2.93
N ALA A 104 -11.08 -6.08 2.64
CA ALA A 104 -11.80 -5.35 3.68
C ALA A 104 -12.54 -6.34 4.58
N LYS A 105 -12.54 -6.10 5.89
CA LYS A 105 -13.11 -7.02 6.87
C LYS A 105 -13.93 -6.26 7.90
N GLU A 106 -15.15 -6.72 8.16
CA GLU A 106 -15.89 -6.32 9.35
C GLU A 106 -15.28 -6.99 10.59
N ILE A 107 -14.96 -6.20 11.60
CA ILE A 107 -14.53 -6.65 12.92
C ILE A 107 -15.59 -6.29 13.97
N THR A 108 -15.77 -7.16 14.96
CA THR A 108 -16.60 -6.88 16.13
C THR A 108 -15.74 -6.22 17.20
N ILE A 109 -16.23 -5.14 17.78
CA ILE A 109 -15.52 -4.35 18.79
C ILE A 109 -15.85 -4.87 20.18
N ASP A 110 -14.82 -5.22 20.95
CA ASP A 110 -14.93 -5.68 22.33
C ASP A 110 -14.97 -4.49 23.31
N ARG A 111 -14.06 -3.52 23.12
CA ARG A 111 -14.06 -2.23 23.82
C ARG A 111 -13.38 -1.15 23.00
N VAL A 112 -13.65 0.10 23.36
CA VAL A 112 -12.99 1.28 22.83
C VAL A 112 -12.45 2.14 23.97
N GLU A 113 -11.24 2.67 23.82
CA GLU A 113 -10.63 3.62 24.75
C GLU A 113 -10.20 4.87 23.95
N LEU A 114 -10.59 6.05 24.41
CA LEU A 114 -10.23 7.32 23.77
C LEU A 114 -8.99 7.89 24.42
N GLU A 115 -8.06 8.40 23.61
CA GLU A 115 -6.86 9.14 24.07
C GLU A 115 -6.02 8.39 25.13
N GLN A 116 -6.08 7.05 25.12
CA GLN A 116 -5.32 6.20 26.01
C GLN A 116 -3.84 6.26 25.63
N ARG A 117 -2.96 6.52 26.60
CA ARG A 117 -1.51 6.60 26.36
C ARG A 117 -0.88 5.22 26.22
N PHE A 118 -0.11 5.03 25.14
CA PHE A 118 0.71 3.85 24.87
C PHE A 118 2.17 4.24 24.70
N ASN A 119 2.99 3.97 25.72
CA ASN A 119 4.39 4.40 25.76
C ASN A 119 4.50 5.92 25.45
N ASN A 120 5.02 6.26 24.27
CA ASN A 120 5.26 7.64 23.82
C ASN A 120 4.22 8.14 22.81
N VAL A 121 3.13 7.40 22.58
CA VAL A 121 2.06 7.75 21.63
C VAL A 121 0.73 7.83 22.36
N VAL A 122 -0.11 8.78 21.95
CA VAL A 122 -1.52 8.85 22.34
C VAL A 122 -2.34 8.85 21.05
N PRO A 123 -2.91 7.70 20.65
CA PRO A 123 -3.86 7.64 19.55
C PRO A 123 -5.21 8.27 19.94
N ASP A 124 -5.94 8.77 18.94
CA ASP A 124 -7.27 9.33 19.17
C ASP A 124 -8.26 8.30 19.70
N VAL A 125 -8.25 7.11 19.11
CA VAL A 125 -9.14 6.00 19.47
C VAL A 125 -8.36 4.70 19.44
N VAL A 126 -8.59 3.87 20.46
CA VAL A 126 -8.03 2.53 20.59
C VAL A 126 -9.16 1.52 20.57
N VAL A 127 -9.18 0.69 19.54
CA VAL A 127 -10.17 -0.37 19.36
C VAL A 127 -9.54 -1.69 19.76
N TYR A 128 -10.21 -2.41 20.66
CA TYR A 128 -9.89 -3.80 20.96
C TYR A 128 -10.92 -4.70 20.28
N ALA A 129 -10.43 -5.65 19.49
CA ALA A 129 -11.26 -6.57 18.73
C ALA A 129 -10.52 -7.89 18.53
N GLU A 130 -11.19 -9.02 18.76
CA GLU A 130 -10.66 -10.37 18.51
C GLU A 130 -9.31 -10.62 19.24
N GLY A 131 -9.16 -10.08 20.46
CA GLY A 131 -7.92 -10.20 21.26
C GLY A 131 -6.74 -9.37 20.74
N LYS A 132 -6.99 -8.42 19.83
CA LYS A 132 -5.98 -7.50 19.28
C LYS A 132 -6.35 -6.05 19.55
N CYS A 133 -5.35 -5.19 19.42
CA CYS A 133 -5.49 -3.75 19.54
C CYS A 133 -5.24 -3.10 18.17
N LEU A 134 -6.05 -2.10 17.84
CA LEU A 134 -5.99 -1.29 16.63
C LEU A 134 -6.06 0.19 17.04
N PHE A 135 -5.16 1.01 16.51
CA PHE A 135 -5.24 2.45 16.67
C PHE A 135 -5.99 3.08 15.50
N ILE A 136 -6.76 4.12 15.81
CA ILE A 136 -7.43 4.95 14.82
C ILE A 136 -7.06 6.40 15.12
N GLU A 137 -6.60 7.09 14.09
CA GLU A 137 -6.31 8.52 14.08
C GLU A 137 -7.36 9.20 13.22
N VAL A 138 -7.95 10.29 13.70
CA VAL A 138 -8.96 11.04 12.96
C VAL A 138 -8.32 12.33 12.46
N PHE A 139 -8.14 12.44 11.15
CA PHE A 139 -7.53 13.60 10.52
C PHE A 139 -8.59 14.56 10.01
N VAL A 140 -8.64 15.76 10.61
CA VAL A 140 -9.43 16.89 10.11
C VAL A 140 -8.50 17.99 9.60
N THR A 141 -7.50 18.40 10.40
CA THR A 141 -6.57 19.50 10.02
C THR A 141 -5.09 19.25 10.32
N HIS A 142 -4.78 18.42 11.30
CA HIS A 142 -3.42 17.95 11.57
C HIS A 142 -3.25 16.50 11.14
N CYS A 143 -2.45 16.28 10.09
CA CYS A 143 -2.11 14.93 9.66
C CYS A 143 -1.18 14.27 10.69
N VAL A 144 -1.16 12.95 10.71
CA VAL A 144 -0.10 12.21 11.43
C VAL A 144 1.24 12.57 10.78
N ASP A 145 2.08 13.29 11.52
CA ASP A 145 3.44 13.65 11.11
C ASP A 145 4.41 12.46 11.14
N ASP A 146 5.60 12.64 10.56
CA ASP A 146 6.60 11.58 10.46
C ASP A 146 7.08 11.08 11.83
N GLU A 147 7.18 11.98 12.83
CA GLU A 147 7.62 11.62 14.18
C GLU A 147 6.59 10.72 14.88
N LYS A 148 5.30 11.06 14.79
CA LYS A 148 4.21 10.24 15.31
C LYS A 148 4.13 8.91 14.56
N LEU A 149 4.31 8.90 13.24
CA LEU A 149 4.32 7.69 12.44
C LEU A 149 5.46 6.74 12.85
N ASP A 150 6.65 7.26 13.13
CA ASP A 150 7.79 6.46 13.58
C ASP A 150 7.55 5.85 14.96
N LYS A 151 6.92 6.59 15.88
CA LYS A 151 6.52 6.04 17.19
C LYS A 151 5.42 4.96 17.04
N LEU A 152 4.47 5.14 16.14
CA LEU A 152 3.44 4.14 15.82
C LEU A 152 4.06 2.86 15.24
N ARG A 153 5.02 3.00 14.31
CA ARG A 153 5.80 1.88 13.75
C ARG A 153 6.61 1.15 14.83
N ALA A 154 7.23 1.91 15.75
CA ALA A 154 8.01 1.34 16.85
C ALA A 154 7.13 0.53 17.83
N ALA A 155 5.87 0.92 18.00
CA ALA A 155 4.91 0.17 18.80
C ALA A 155 4.46 -1.15 18.12
N ASP A 156 4.67 -1.31 16.81
CA ASP A 156 4.20 -2.44 16.00
C ASP A 156 2.68 -2.70 16.14
N ILE A 157 1.90 -1.62 16.32
CA ILE A 157 0.44 -1.67 16.44
C ILE A 157 -0.19 -1.13 15.17
N SER A 158 -1.03 -1.94 14.51
CA SER A 158 -1.76 -1.51 13.33
C SER A 158 -2.55 -0.23 13.59
N THR A 159 -2.46 0.73 12.68
CA THR A 159 -3.03 2.06 12.81
C THR A 159 -3.72 2.47 11.52
N ILE A 160 -4.99 2.84 11.62
CA ILE A 160 -5.80 3.42 10.54
C ILE A 160 -5.86 4.93 10.74
N GLU A 161 -5.72 5.70 9.66
CA GLU A 161 -6.16 7.10 9.65
C GLU A 161 -7.51 7.17 8.94
N ILE A 162 -8.45 7.90 9.55
CA ILE A 162 -9.72 8.29 8.93
C ILE A 162 -9.60 9.76 8.54
N ASN A 163 -9.58 10.02 7.25
CA ASN A 163 -9.40 11.36 6.71
C ASN A 163 -10.75 12.05 6.46
N LEU A 164 -11.14 12.90 7.39
CA LEU A 164 -12.36 13.71 7.31
C LEU A 164 -12.07 15.14 6.79
N SER A 165 -10.81 15.46 6.43
CA SER A 165 -10.38 16.82 6.08
C SER A 165 -11.07 17.40 4.84
N LYS A 166 -11.61 16.53 3.98
CA LYS A 166 -12.27 16.89 2.72
C LYS A 166 -13.78 16.64 2.74
N ILE A 167 -14.34 16.23 3.88
CA ILE A 167 -15.77 15.95 3.98
C ILE A 167 -16.57 17.25 3.98
N ASP A 168 -17.71 17.23 3.27
CA ASP A 168 -18.62 18.36 3.21
C ASP A 168 -19.20 18.67 4.60
N HIS A 169 -19.26 19.95 4.95
CA HIS A 169 -19.75 20.43 6.24
C HIS A 169 -21.24 20.14 6.48
N SER A 170 -21.99 19.78 5.44
CA SER A 170 -23.41 19.40 5.51
C SER A 170 -23.66 17.93 5.82
N ILE A 171 -22.60 17.12 5.98
CA ILE A 171 -22.71 15.71 6.33
C ILE A 171 -23.59 15.52 7.58
N THR A 172 -24.55 14.62 7.47
CA THR A 172 -25.47 14.27 8.55
C THR A 172 -24.81 13.35 9.57
N THR A 173 -25.43 13.18 10.75
CA THR A 173 -24.94 12.23 11.74
C THR A 173 -24.96 10.79 11.21
N GLU A 174 -26.00 10.42 10.47
CA GLU A 174 -26.17 9.09 9.88
C GLU A 174 -25.08 8.79 8.85
N GLU A 175 -24.82 9.71 7.92
CA GLU A 175 -23.74 9.58 6.93
C GLU A 175 -22.36 9.50 7.60
N LEU A 176 -22.13 10.30 8.65
CA LEU A 176 -20.87 10.25 9.39
C LEU A 176 -20.69 8.89 10.08
N VAL A 177 -21.75 8.31 10.68
CA VAL A 177 -21.70 6.95 11.24
C VAL A 177 -21.32 5.96 10.15
N THR A 178 -22.01 5.97 9.00
CA THR A 178 -21.72 5.07 7.87
C THR A 178 -20.27 5.16 7.43
N ILE A 179 -19.75 6.37 7.21
CA ILE A 179 -18.35 6.57 6.79
C ILE A 179 -17.35 6.05 7.83
N LEU A 180 -17.64 6.23 9.12
CA LEU A 180 -16.75 5.78 10.18
C LEU A 180 -16.78 4.24 10.34
N THR A 181 -17.96 3.62 10.28
CA THR A 181 -18.14 2.21 10.62
C THR A 181 -18.13 1.25 9.43
N GLU A 182 -18.53 1.67 8.23
CA GLU A 182 -18.63 0.82 7.03
C GLU A 182 -17.45 1.00 6.06
N ASP A 183 -17.38 0.23 4.98
CA ASP A 183 -16.29 0.40 4.02
C ASP A 183 -16.33 1.80 3.38
N SER A 184 -15.19 2.49 3.35
CA SER A 184 -15.15 3.88 2.90
C SER A 184 -13.75 4.26 2.42
N GLU A 185 -13.66 5.11 1.40
CA GLU A 185 -12.40 5.56 0.82
C GLU A 185 -11.60 6.50 1.74
N VAL A 186 -12.22 7.04 2.79
CA VAL A 186 -11.54 7.91 3.75
C VAL A 186 -10.70 7.14 4.78
N LYS A 187 -10.80 5.80 4.81
CA LYS A 187 -10.06 4.94 5.74
C LYS A 187 -8.87 4.30 5.05
N TYR A 188 -7.67 4.48 5.62
CA TYR A 188 -6.47 3.83 5.11
C TYR A 188 -5.48 3.50 6.22
N TRP A 189 -4.67 2.46 5.96
CA TRP A 189 -3.60 2.06 6.85
C TRP A 189 -2.46 3.08 6.82
N LYS A 190 -2.13 3.67 7.97
CA LYS A 190 -0.85 4.36 8.18
C LYS A 190 0.26 3.37 8.49
N TYR A 191 -0.10 2.33 9.22
CA TYR A 191 0.77 1.22 9.55
C TYR A 191 -0.06 -0.03 9.74
N ASN A 192 0.44 -1.17 9.26
CA ASN A 192 -0.19 -2.45 9.51
C ASN A 192 0.87 -3.48 9.93
N ALA A 193 0.77 -3.99 11.15
CA ALA A 193 1.75 -4.93 11.70
C ALA A 193 1.83 -6.23 10.89
N ARG A 194 0.68 -6.66 10.33
CA ARG A 194 0.60 -7.87 9.50
C ARG A 194 1.29 -7.65 8.15
N GLU A 195 1.05 -6.51 7.50
CA GLU A 195 1.82 -6.10 6.32
C GLU A 195 3.32 -6.11 6.60
N ASN A 196 3.76 -5.39 7.65
CA ASN A 196 5.18 -5.28 8.01
C ASN A 196 5.81 -6.65 8.27
N LYS A 197 5.09 -7.58 8.92
CA LYS A 197 5.52 -8.97 9.10
C LYS A 197 5.79 -9.68 7.77
N TYR A 198 4.93 -9.50 6.77
CA TYR A 198 5.14 -10.10 5.44
C TYR A 198 6.25 -9.40 4.66
N LEU A 199 6.32 -8.06 4.70
CA LEU A 199 7.42 -7.31 4.10
C LEU A 199 8.78 -7.78 4.65
N ARG A 200 8.90 -7.96 5.96
CA ARG A 200 10.09 -8.54 6.61
C ARG A 200 10.39 -9.96 6.16
N LYS A 201 9.36 -10.80 5.93
CA LYS A 201 9.58 -12.15 5.36
C LYS A 201 10.20 -12.06 3.96
N PHE A 202 9.70 -11.18 3.10
CA PHE A 202 10.27 -10.94 1.76
C PHE A 202 11.71 -10.43 1.83
N TYR A 203 12.01 -9.47 2.72
CA TYR A 203 13.37 -8.98 2.91
C TYR A 203 14.32 -10.09 3.38
N ARG A 204 13.90 -10.92 4.33
CA ARG A 204 14.72 -12.01 4.86
C ARG A 204 15.11 -13.06 3.82
N ILE A 205 14.22 -13.36 2.88
CA ILE A 205 14.47 -14.35 1.81
C ILE A 205 15.16 -13.75 0.59
N SER A 206 15.31 -12.43 0.54
CA SER A 206 15.89 -11.72 -0.58
C SER A 206 17.38 -11.52 -0.40
N GLU A 207 18.08 -11.46 -1.52
CA GLU A 207 19.50 -11.16 -1.58
C GLU A 207 19.71 -9.79 -2.19
N LYS A 208 20.58 -9.00 -1.56
CA LYS A 208 21.12 -7.80 -2.18
C LYS A 208 21.95 -8.20 -3.39
N ARG A 209 21.75 -7.49 -4.50
CA ARG A 209 22.48 -7.68 -5.76
C ARG A 209 23.03 -6.34 -6.22
N ASN A 210 24.27 -6.33 -6.66
CA ASN A 210 24.90 -5.13 -7.20
C ASN A 210 24.42 -4.87 -8.63
N ILE A 211 24.15 -3.60 -8.93
CA ILE A 211 23.89 -3.13 -10.28
C ILE A 211 25.20 -2.57 -10.82
N ILE A 212 25.74 -3.19 -11.86
CA ILE A 212 27.06 -2.89 -12.43
C ILE A 212 26.86 -2.19 -13.77
N SER A 213 27.45 -1.01 -13.94
CA SER A 213 27.47 -0.31 -15.22
C SER A 213 28.59 -0.86 -16.12
N ARG A 214 28.23 -1.26 -17.35
CA ARG A 214 29.17 -1.67 -18.41
C ARG A 214 28.85 -0.86 -19.67
N GLY A 215 29.55 0.26 -19.85
CA GLY A 215 29.21 1.25 -20.87
C GLY A 215 27.85 1.89 -20.55
N TYR A 216 26.93 1.89 -21.51
CA TYR A 216 25.56 2.39 -21.34
C TYR A 216 24.59 1.36 -20.72
N ALA A 217 25.01 0.10 -20.53
CA ALA A 217 24.16 -0.95 -19.99
C ALA A 217 24.36 -1.11 -18.47
N GLN A 218 23.27 -1.36 -17.75
CA GLN A 218 23.30 -1.75 -16.34
C GLN A 218 22.96 -3.24 -16.21
N GLN A 219 23.76 -3.97 -15.43
CA GLN A 219 23.65 -5.42 -15.33
C GLN A 219 23.70 -5.90 -13.89
N VAL A 220 23.07 -7.05 -13.65
CA VAL A 220 23.13 -7.79 -12.40
C VAL A 220 23.76 -9.14 -12.69
N ASP A 221 24.97 -9.33 -12.18
CA ASP A 221 25.70 -10.58 -12.34
C ASP A 221 25.10 -11.69 -11.45
N GLY A 222 25.10 -12.92 -11.94
CA GLY A 222 24.67 -14.09 -11.18
C GLY A 222 23.15 -14.19 -10.97
N CYS A 223 22.34 -13.67 -11.92
CA CYS A 223 20.88 -13.69 -11.81
C CYS A 223 20.35 -15.08 -11.37
N PRO A 224 19.65 -15.20 -10.23
CA PRO A 224 19.31 -16.50 -9.66
C PRO A 224 18.31 -17.32 -10.48
N ILE A 225 17.59 -16.66 -11.39
CA ILE A 225 16.69 -17.31 -12.33
C ILE A 225 17.32 -17.50 -13.71
N ALA A 226 18.59 -17.14 -13.88
CA ALA A 226 19.33 -17.23 -15.15
C ALA A 226 18.56 -16.60 -16.33
N ALA A 227 17.99 -15.41 -16.12
CA ALA A 227 17.21 -14.69 -17.14
C ALA A 227 17.99 -14.59 -18.47
N ARG A 228 19.29 -14.33 -18.38
CA ARG A 228 20.25 -14.34 -19.49
C ARG A 228 21.48 -15.16 -19.13
N SER A 229 22.26 -15.53 -20.15
CA SER A 229 23.52 -16.27 -19.98
C SER A 229 24.62 -15.70 -20.87
N TRP A 230 25.80 -15.52 -20.30
CA TRP A 230 26.98 -15.01 -20.98
C TRP A 230 28.21 -15.83 -20.61
N HIS A 231 28.83 -16.48 -21.59
CA HIS A 231 29.91 -17.47 -21.38
C HIS A 231 29.55 -18.50 -20.28
N GLY A 232 28.31 -18.99 -20.28
CA GLY A 232 27.79 -19.94 -19.29
C GLY A 232 27.49 -19.35 -17.92
N LYS A 233 27.74 -18.04 -17.69
CA LYS A 233 27.44 -17.38 -16.43
C LYS A 233 26.09 -16.67 -16.51
N PRO A 234 25.19 -16.87 -15.53
CA PRO A 234 23.91 -16.20 -15.52
C PRO A 234 24.06 -14.71 -15.23
N TYR A 235 23.27 -13.88 -15.89
CA TYR A 235 23.17 -12.45 -15.61
C TYR A 235 21.77 -11.95 -15.97
N ALA A 236 21.51 -10.67 -15.69
CA ALA A 236 20.32 -9.95 -16.12
C ALA A 236 20.69 -8.52 -16.50
N ASN A 237 20.04 -7.97 -17.53
CA ASN A 237 20.00 -6.53 -17.75
C ASN A 237 19.07 -5.92 -16.70
N PHE A 238 19.54 -4.89 -16.00
CA PHE A 238 18.77 -4.31 -14.91
C PHE A 238 17.45 -3.67 -15.38
N ILE A 239 17.49 -2.90 -16.48
CA ILE A 239 16.31 -2.20 -17.00
C ILE A 239 15.36 -3.19 -17.69
N ASP A 240 15.89 -4.05 -18.54
CA ASP A 240 15.06 -4.94 -19.37
C ASP A 240 14.50 -6.14 -18.59
N ASP A 241 15.28 -6.69 -17.64
CA ASP A 241 14.92 -7.93 -16.97
C ASP A 241 14.60 -7.76 -15.48
N CYS A 242 15.32 -6.89 -14.75
CA CYS A 242 15.18 -6.81 -13.29
C CYS A 242 14.08 -5.85 -12.85
N LEU A 243 13.95 -4.68 -13.49
CA LEU A 243 13.10 -3.57 -13.02
C LEU A 243 11.65 -3.98 -12.82
N TYR A 244 11.14 -4.80 -13.73
CA TYR A 244 9.77 -5.35 -13.71
C TYR A 244 9.73 -6.85 -13.40
N CYS A 245 10.84 -7.43 -12.93
CA CYS A 245 10.88 -8.83 -12.53
C CYS A 245 9.93 -9.06 -11.36
N GLN A 246 9.13 -10.13 -11.41
CA GLN A 246 8.29 -10.53 -10.29
C GLN A 246 9.05 -10.79 -8.98
N TYR A 247 10.37 -11.03 -9.06
CA TYR A 247 11.26 -11.26 -7.93
C TYR A 247 12.08 -10.02 -7.52
N CYS A 248 11.85 -8.86 -8.15
CA CYS A 248 12.45 -7.59 -7.74
C CYS A 248 11.65 -7.04 -6.56
N ILE A 249 12.20 -7.18 -5.36
CA ILE A 249 11.59 -6.70 -4.12
C ILE A 249 11.89 -5.22 -3.92
N ALA A 250 13.07 -4.76 -4.31
CA ALA A 250 13.37 -3.34 -4.42
C ALA A 250 14.40 -3.09 -5.53
N HIS A 251 14.14 -2.12 -6.39
CA HIS A 251 15.08 -1.70 -7.46
C HIS A 251 16.17 -0.75 -6.95
N SER A 252 15.99 -0.19 -5.74
CA SER A 252 16.99 0.61 -5.01
C SER A 252 17.02 0.20 -3.54
N PHE A 253 18.11 -0.45 -3.12
CA PHE A 253 18.32 -0.95 -1.78
C PHE A 253 19.82 -0.98 -1.45
N GLU A 254 20.25 -0.14 -0.51
CA GLU A 254 21.66 -0.04 -0.05
C GLU A 254 22.70 0.06 -1.19
N GLY A 255 22.42 0.84 -2.24
CA GLY A 255 23.30 0.99 -3.39
C GLY A 255 23.24 -0.15 -4.42
N GLY A 256 22.27 -1.06 -4.31
CA GLY A 256 21.98 -2.10 -5.29
C GLY A 256 20.48 -2.34 -5.43
N MET A 257 20.09 -3.58 -5.70
CA MET A 257 18.71 -4.05 -5.70
C MET A 257 18.51 -5.19 -4.70
N LEU A 258 17.26 -5.46 -4.33
CA LEU A 258 16.87 -6.57 -3.48
C LEU A 258 16.05 -7.59 -4.29
N CYS A 259 16.54 -8.83 -4.38
CA CYS A 259 16.00 -9.86 -5.25
C CYS A 259 15.62 -11.13 -4.46
N SER A 260 14.36 -11.56 -4.57
CA SER A 260 13.86 -12.83 -4.01
C SER A 260 14.03 -14.03 -4.96
N GLY A 261 14.69 -13.83 -6.10
CA GLY A 261 14.70 -14.79 -7.21
C GLY A 261 15.39 -16.10 -6.87
N ARG A 262 16.38 -16.12 -5.96
CA ARG A 262 17.02 -17.37 -5.53
C ARG A 262 15.99 -18.34 -4.97
N GLN A 263 15.15 -17.81 -4.10
CA GLN A 263 14.12 -18.57 -3.45
C GLN A 263 12.95 -18.86 -4.40
N ARG A 264 12.65 -18.02 -5.40
CA ARG A 264 11.41 -18.08 -6.23
C ARG A 264 10.15 -17.71 -5.44
N ILE A 265 10.22 -16.66 -4.63
CA ILE A 265 9.06 -16.12 -3.90
C ILE A 265 8.72 -14.76 -4.51
N SER A 266 7.67 -14.70 -5.32
CA SER A 266 7.11 -13.48 -5.89
C SER A 266 5.75 -13.11 -5.29
N SER A 267 5.06 -14.04 -4.64
CA SER A 267 3.73 -13.84 -4.05
C SER A 267 3.65 -14.31 -2.59
N ILE A 268 2.58 -13.92 -1.89
CA ILE A 268 2.29 -14.41 -0.52
C ILE A 268 2.04 -15.93 -0.51
N LYS A 269 1.45 -16.47 -1.58
CA LYS A 269 1.11 -17.90 -1.69
C LYS A 269 2.37 -18.76 -1.79
N ASP A 270 3.42 -18.25 -2.41
CA ASP A 270 4.67 -18.97 -2.65
C ASP A 270 5.37 -19.38 -1.34
N PHE A 271 5.15 -18.66 -0.23
CA PHE A 271 5.67 -19.06 1.08
C PHE A 271 5.14 -20.42 1.55
N ASN A 272 4.03 -20.91 0.99
CA ASN A 272 3.41 -22.18 1.35
C ASN A 272 3.68 -23.28 0.31
N ILE A 273 4.44 -22.99 -0.75
CA ILE A 273 4.78 -23.96 -1.79
C ILE A 273 6.21 -24.46 -1.55
N PRO A 274 6.45 -25.78 -1.55
CA PRO A 274 7.80 -26.34 -1.43
C PRO A 274 8.79 -25.73 -2.43
N GLU A 275 10.06 -25.55 -2.01
CA GLU A 275 11.08 -24.88 -2.81
C GLU A 275 11.37 -25.59 -4.13
N ASP A 276 11.45 -26.92 -4.11
CA ASP A 276 11.67 -27.75 -5.29
C ASP A 276 10.57 -27.57 -6.34
N VAL A 277 9.31 -27.49 -5.89
CA VAL A 277 8.15 -27.22 -6.76
C VAL A 277 8.27 -25.84 -7.40
N ARG A 278 8.55 -24.80 -6.61
CA ARG A 278 8.69 -23.42 -7.13
C ARG A 278 9.85 -23.27 -8.10
N ILE A 279 10.98 -23.94 -7.83
CA ILE A 279 12.14 -23.95 -8.72
C ILE A 279 11.78 -24.63 -10.05
N LYS A 280 11.14 -25.81 -9.99
CA LYS A 280 10.73 -26.54 -11.18
C LYS A 280 9.77 -25.70 -12.04
N GLU A 281 8.70 -25.19 -11.45
CA GLU A 281 7.72 -24.34 -12.17
C GLU A 281 8.37 -23.10 -12.77
N SER A 282 9.31 -22.46 -12.05
CA SER A 282 10.06 -21.33 -12.58
C SER A 282 10.92 -21.73 -13.78
N ILE A 283 11.57 -22.90 -13.76
CA ILE A 283 12.42 -23.37 -14.88
C ILE A 283 11.54 -23.70 -16.09
N ASP A 284 10.41 -24.37 -15.89
CA ASP A 284 9.47 -24.72 -16.95
C ASP A 284 8.95 -23.45 -17.64
N ALA A 285 8.54 -22.45 -16.85
CA ALA A 285 8.07 -21.15 -17.37
C ALA A 285 9.16 -20.39 -18.14
N LEU A 286 10.39 -20.35 -17.63
CA LEU A 286 11.53 -19.70 -18.31
C LEU A 286 11.90 -20.42 -19.60
N THR A 287 11.85 -21.75 -19.61
CA THR A 287 12.11 -22.55 -20.81
C THR A 287 11.08 -22.22 -21.89
N ALA A 288 9.79 -22.21 -21.53
CA ALA A 288 8.72 -21.80 -22.44
C ALA A 288 8.91 -20.37 -22.97
N GLN A 289 9.29 -19.42 -22.10
CA GLN A 289 9.58 -18.04 -22.51
C GLN A 289 10.74 -17.96 -23.49
N ARG A 290 11.82 -18.71 -23.26
CA ARG A 290 12.98 -18.74 -24.16
C ARG A 290 12.60 -19.29 -25.53
N TYR A 291 11.78 -20.34 -25.59
CA TYR A 291 11.26 -20.86 -26.87
C TYR A 291 10.40 -19.82 -27.59
N ASN A 292 9.58 -19.05 -26.86
CA ASN A 292 8.80 -17.95 -27.45
C ASN A 292 9.68 -16.83 -28.03
N LEU A 293 10.83 -16.54 -27.42
CA LEU A 293 11.79 -15.57 -27.99
C LEU A 293 12.40 -16.10 -29.29
N LEU A 294 12.73 -17.38 -29.35
CA LEU A 294 13.27 -18.01 -30.57
C LEU A 294 12.31 -17.93 -31.74
N THR A 295 11.02 -18.21 -31.53
CA THR A 295 10.02 -18.10 -32.60
C THR A 295 9.84 -16.68 -33.11
N LYS A 296 10.20 -15.68 -32.29
CA LYS A 296 10.26 -14.25 -32.64
C LYS A 296 11.61 -13.81 -33.19
N TRP A 297 12.53 -14.74 -33.44
CA TRP A 297 13.90 -14.45 -33.91
C TRP A 297 14.69 -13.55 -32.94
N ILE A 298 14.44 -13.69 -31.64
CA ILE A 298 15.13 -12.97 -30.57
C ILE A 298 16.02 -13.96 -29.81
N CYS A 299 17.27 -13.58 -29.59
CA CYS A 299 18.24 -14.39 -28.87
C CYS A 299 17.89 -14.44 -27.37
N PRO A 300 17.63 -15.62 -26.78
CA PRO A 300 17.27 -15.75 -25.38
C PRO A 300 18.44 -15.51 -24.41
N ASN A 301 19.67 -15.41 -24.92
CA ASN A 301 20.85 -15.11 -24.09
C ASN A 301 21.16 -13.61 -23.96
N CYS A 302 20.79 -12.80 -24.95
CA CYS A 302 21.18 -11.38 -24.96
C CYS A 302 20.12 -10.42 -25.50
N GLY A 303 18.99 -10.92 -26.00
CA GLY A 303 17.92 -10.11 -26.59
C GLY A 303 18.22 -9.58 -28.01
N GLY A 304 19.41 -9.82 -28.56
CA GLY A 304 19.75 -9.46 -29.94
C GLY A 304 18.98 -10.27 -30.97
N GLN A 305 18.94 -9.80 -32.21
CA GLN A 305 18.28 -10.52 -33.31
C GLN A 305 19.00 -11.84 -33.63
N LEU A 306 18.25 -12.88 -33.94
CA LEU A 306 18.77 -14.12 -34.53
C LEU A 306 18.79 -13.98 -36.04
N ILE A 307 19.86 -14.49 -36.65
CA ILE A 307 20.02 -14.53 -38.10
C ILE A 307 20.32 -15.95 -38.53
N GLN A 308 19.81 -16.34 -39.69
CA GLN A 308 20.15 -17.62 -40.29
C GLN A 308 21.59 -17.59 -40.79
N ARG A 309 22.34 -18.63 -40.46
CA ARG A 309 23.73 -18.84 -40.86
C ARG A 309 23.88 -20.25 -41.42
N THR A 310 24.91 -20.46 -42.22
CA THR A 310 25.22 -21.77 -42.81
C THR A 310 26.52 -22.28 -42.23
N GLY A 311 26.52 -23.51 -41.73
CA GLY A 311 27.69 -24.20 -41.20
C GLY A 311 27.96 -25.52 -41.93
N LYS A 312 28.95 -26.26 -41.43
CA LYS A 312 29.32 -27.58 -41.97
C LYS A 312 28.16 -28.59 -41.96
N TYR A 313 27.23 -28.44 -41.04
CA TYR A 313 26.13 -29.39 -40.78
C TYR A 313 24.76 -28.88 -41.26
N GLY A 314 24.72 -27.81 -42.06
CA GLY A 314 23.47 -27.20 -42.54
C GLY A 314 23.19 -25.82 -41.96
N GLY A 315 21.94 -25.38 -42.10
CA GLY A 315 21.48 -24.07 -41.61
C GLY A 315 21.26 -24.05 -40.09
N PHE A 316 21.62 -22.94 -39.44
CA PHE A 316 21.38 -22.72 -38.01
C PHE A 316 21.06 -21.26 -37.71
N LEU A 317 20.42 -20.99 -36.57
CA LEU A 317 20.25 -19.63 -36.07
C LEU A 317 21.43 -19.25 -35.20
N GLY A 318 22.06 -18.12 -35.51
CA GLY A 318 23.11 -17.52 -34.69
C GLY A 318 22.75 -16.09 -34.29
N CYS A 319 23.19 -15.66 -33.11
CA CYS A 319 22.99 -14.27 -32.70
C CYS A 319 23.71 -13.28 -33.64
N SER A 320 23.06 -12.15 -33.94
CA SER A 320 23.66 -11.05 -34.70
C SER A 320 24.83 -10.39 -33.95
N HIS A 321 24.83 -10.44 -32.61
CA HIS A 321 25.91 -9.94 -31.76
C HIS A 321 27.13 -10.88 -31.67
N TYR A 322 27.30 -11.86 -32.55
CA TYR A 322 28.56 -12.61 -32.61
C TYR A 322 29.75 -11.66 -32.96
N PRO A 323 30.95 -11.77 -32.35
CA PRO A 323 31.46 -12.85 -31.49
C PRO A 323 31.13 -12.73 -30.01
N HIS A 324 30.47 -11.63 -29.62
CA HIS A 324 30.10 -11.32 -28.25
C HIS A 324 29.08 -12.35 -27.74
N CYS A 325 27.94 -12.52 -28.40
CA CYS A 325 27.00 -13.60 -28.07
C CYS A 325 27.21 -14.82 -28.98
N LYS A 326 27.57 -15.97 -28.40
CA LYS A 326 27.78 -17.23 -29.12
C LYS A 326 26.55 -18.16 -29.12
N PHE A 327 25.37 -17.64 -28.79
CA PHE A 327 24.15 -18.43 -28.82
C PHE A 327 23.86 -18.96 -30.23
N THR A 328 23.58 -20.25 -30.31
CA THR A 328 23.16 -20.97 -31.51
C THR A 328 21.91 -21.80 -31.22
N ALA A 329 21.10 -22.03 -32.25
CA ALA A 329 20.00 -22.97 -32.23
C ALA A 329 19.90 -23.67 -33.58
N SER A 330 19.63 -24.98 -33.56
CA SER A 330 19.43 -25.75 -34.79
C SER A 330 18.01 -25.55 -35.31
N VAL A 331 17.85 -25.52 -36.64
CA VAL A 331 16.56 -25.53 -37.30
C VAL A 331 16.39 -26.89 -37.96
N ASP A 332 15.33 -27.60 -37.60
CA ASP A 332 14.96 -28.84 -38.25
C ASP A 332 14.44 -28.52 -39.66
N GLU A 333 15.22 -28.88 -40.69
CA GLU A 333 14.91 -28.51 -42.09
C GLU A 333 13.61 -29.16 -42.61
N SER A 334 13.15 -30.24 -41.98
CA SER A 334 11.96 -30.97 -42.41
C SER A 334 10.66 -30.42 -41.80
N THR A 335 10.74 -29.91 -40.57
CA THR A 335 9.57 -29.42 -39.81
C THR A 335 9.57 -27.92 -39.59
N GLY A 336 10.71 -27.24 -39.80
CA GLY A 336 10.93 -25.84 -39.42
C GLY A 336 11.07 -25.63 -37.91
N GLU A 337 11.13 -26.71 -37.11
CA GLU A 337 11.20 -26.63 -35.65
C GLU A 337 12.58 -26.11 -35.19
N ILE A 338 12.58 -25.12 -34.29
CA ILE A 338 13.82 -24.59 -33.70
C ILE A 338 14.11 -25.32 -32.40
N LYS A 339 15.26 -25.99 -32.31
CA LYS A 339 15.72 -26.70 -31.11
C LYS A 339 16.88 -25.94 -30.46
N MET A 340 16.76 -25.66 -29.15
CA MET A 340 17.87 -25.11 -28.38
C MET A 340 18.93 -26.20 -28.17
N GLU A 341 20.16 -25.90 -28.57
CA GLU A 341 21.31 -26.70 -28.16
C GLU A 341 21.50 -26.49 -26.65
N THR A 342 21.53 -27.59 -25.90
CA THR A 342 21.55 -27.59 -24.42
C THR A 342 22.94 -27.28 -23.87
#